data_AF-A0ABC8JFJ0-F1
#
_entry.id   AF-A0ABC8JFJ0-F1
#
_cell.length_a   1.000
_cell.length_b   1.000
_cell.length_c   1.000
_cell.angle_alpha   90.00
_cell.angle_beta   90.00
_cell.angle_gamma   90.00
#
_symmetry.space_group_name_H-M   'P 1'
#
loop_
_entity.id
_entity.type
_entity.pdbx_description
1 polymer ?
#
loop_
_entity_poly.entity_id
_entity_poly.type
_entity_poly.pdbx_seq_one_letter_code
_entity_poly.pdbx_strand_id
1 'polypeptide(L)'
;MSGKVTICFLLLFHHLSSTSLSYDVLSLSKNETLASPGNVFELGFFKPGTISNWYLGIWLKQDPDRTALWVANRNRPLIGSQGTLQKKPHTLRSR
;
A
#
# COMPACT_ATOMS: atom_id res chain seq x y z
N MET A 1 25.25 39.27 -0.77
CA MET A 1 23.88 38.69 -0.89
C MET A 1 23.93 37.19 -1.18
N SER A 2 24.64 36.38 -0.37
CA SER A 2 24.93 34.96 -0.73
C SER A 2 24.62 33.94 0.39
N GLY A 3 23.84 34.31 1.40
CA GLY A 3 23.52 33.42 2.54
C GLY A 3 22.08 32.88 2.55
N LYS A 4 21.17 33.46 1.75
CA LYS A 4 19.74 33.11 1.79
C LYS A 4 19.38 31.90 0.92
N VAL A 5 20.07 31.70 -0.21
CA VAL A 5 19.77 30.63 -1.17
C VAL A 5 20.20 29.25 -0.64
N THR A 6 21.34 29.17 0.06
CA THR A 6 21.83 27.92 0.66
C THR A 6 20.94 27.44 1.81
N ILE A 7 20.37 28.36 2.61
CA ILE A 7 19.45 28.03 3.71
C ILE A 7 18.14 27.44 3.18
N CYS A 8 17.60 27.93 2.06
CA CYS A 8 16.40 27.37 1.45
C CYS A 8 16.61 25.93 0.95
N PHE A 9 17.79 25.60 0.43
CA PHE A 9 18.12 24.23 -0.01
C PHE A 9 18.17 23.24 1.17
N LEU A 10 18.67 23.66 2.33
CA LEU A 10 18.73 22.84 3.54
C LEU A 10 17.34 22.58 4.15
N LEU A 11 16.41 23.52 4.05
CA LEU A 11 15.03 23.36 4.50
C LEU A 11 14.19 22.46 3.56
N LEU A 12 14.50 22.44 2.26
CA LEU A 12 13.88 21.54 1.29
C LEU A 12 14.32 20.07 1.46
N PHE A 13 15.57 19.84 1.93
CA PHE A 13 16.04 18.48 2.26
C PHE A 13 15.40 17.90 3.52
N HIS A 14 14.96 18.75 4.46
CA HIS A 14 14.23 18.28 5.64
C HIS A 14 12.81 17.76 5.33
N HIS A 15 12.23 18.17 4.19
CA HIS A 15 10.85 17.80 3.84
C HIS A 15 10.75 16.47 3.04
N LEU A 16 11.86 15.77 2.80
CA LEU A 16 11.87 14.52 2.03
C LEU A 16 12.46 13.32 2.78
N SER A 17 12.35 13.32 4.11
CA SER A 17 12.63 12.14 4.92
C SER A 17 11.33 11.61 5.51
N SER A 18 10.53 10.92 4.68
CA SER A 18 9.50 10.02 5.19
C SER A 18 10.19 8.75 5.69
N THR A 19 10.81 8.80 6.87
CA THR A 19 11.24 7.59 7.56
C THR A 19 10.03 6.99 8.27
N SER A 20 9.35 6.04 7.61
CA SER A 20 8.42 5.20 8.36
C SER A 20 9.26 4.28 9.25
N LEU A 21 9.26 4.54 10.56
CA LEU A 21 9.66 3.55 11.55
C LEU A 21 8.63 2.42 11.52
N SER A 22 8.74 1.52 10.55
CA SER A 22 7.93 0.32 10.51
C SER A 22 8.53 -0.64 11.54
N TYR A 23 7.88 -0.79 12.69
CA TYR A 23 7.82 -2.13 13.27
C TYR A 23 7.34 -3.04 12.13
N ASP A 24 8.07 -4.12 11.87
CA ASP A 24 8.12 -4.85 10.60
C ASP A 24 6.85 -5.68 10.28
N VAL A 25 5.70 -5.24 10.79
CA VAL A 25 4.40 -5.90 10.72
C VAL A 25 3.51 -5.10 9.79
N LEU A 26 3.67 -5.32 8.48
CA LEU A 26 2.65 -4.92 7.51
C LEU A 26 1.51 -5.94 7.60
N SER A 27 0.34 -5.51 8.06
CA SER A 27 -0.91 -6.29 8.01
C SER A 27 -2.01 -5.42 7.44
N LEU A 28 -2.65 -5.88 6.36
CA LEU A 28 -3.75 -5.19 5.70
C LEU A 28 -5.00 -6.06 5.76
N SER A 29 -6.06 -5.53 6.36
CA SER A 29 -7.39 -6.12 6.36
C SER A 29 -8.25 -5.53 5.22
N LYS A 30 -9.45 -6.07 5.05
CA LYS A 30 -10.34 -5.75 3.92
C LYS A 30 -10.73 -4.26 3.80
N ASN A 31 -10.84 -3.55 4.92
CA ASN A 31 -11.25 -2.14 4.94
C ASN A 31 -10.06 -1.17 4.86
N GLU A 32 -8.86 -1.71 4.76
CA GLU A 32 -7.62 -0.94 4.71
C GLU A 32 -7.06 -0.98 3.29
N THR A 33 -6.45 0.12 2.89
CA THR A 33 -5.75 0.25 1.60
C THR A 33 -4.36 0.85 1.83
N LEU A 34 -3.46 0.58 0.89
CA LEU A 34 -2.14 1.20 0.83
C LEU A 34 -2.08 2.10 -0.39
N ALA A 35 -1.91 3.40 -0.17
CA ALA A 35 -1.68 4.35 -1.24
C ALA A 35 -0.19 4.42 -1.57
N SER A 36 0.14 4.47 -2.86
CA SER A 36 1.50 4.75 -3.29
C SER A 36 1.92 6.17 -2.88
N PRO A 37 3.23 6.43 -2.75
CA PRO A 37 3.74 7.80 -2.79
C PRO A 37 3.17 8.53 -4.02
N GLY A 38 2.81 9.80 -3.84
CA GLY A 38 2.18 10.61 -4.88
C GLY A 38 0.70 10.29 -5.17
N ASN A 39 0.07 9.37 -4.43
CA ASN A 39 -1.37 9.06 -4.53
C ASN A 39 -1.83 8.64 -5.94
N VAL A 40 -0.96 7.98 -6.72
CA VAL A 40 -1.28 7.52 -8.08
C VAL A 40 -1.97 6.16 -8.04
N PHE A 41 -1.42 5.22 -7.28
CA PHE A 41 -1.93 3.86 -7.15
C PHE A 41 -2.45 3.59 -5.75
N GLU A 42 -3.39 2.66 -5.66
CA GLU A 42 -3.90 2.15 -4.40
C GLU A 42 -3.98 0.62 -4.46
N LEU A 43 -3.54 -0.04 -3.38
CA LEU A 43 -3.60 -1.48 -3.19
C LEU A 43 -4.62 -1.80 -2.09
N GLY A 44 -5.44 -2.83 -2.32
CA GLY A 44 -6.35 -3.32 -1.29
C GLY A 44 -7.23 -4.47 -1.76
N PHE A 45 -8.13 -4.87 -0.87
CA PHE A 45 -9.11 -5.91 -1.16
C PHE A 45 -10.33 -5.33 -1.89
N PHE A 46 -10.77 -6.02 -2.93
CA PHE A 46 -11.95 -5.63 -3.70
C PHE A 46 -12.77 -6.86 -4.11
N LYS A 47 -14.00 -6.58 -4.55
CA LYS A 47 -14.95 -7.58 -5.03
C LYS A 47 -15.58 -7.07 -6.34
N PRO A 48 -15.35 -7.74 -7.48
CA PRO A 48 -15.91 -7.30 -8.75
C PRO A 48 -17.42 -7.62 -8.78
N GLY A 49 -18.28 -6.63 -8.53
CA GLY A 49 -19.74 -6.83 -8.48
C GLY A 49 -20.27 -7.37 -7.14
N THR A 50 -21.57 -7.66 -7.06
CA THR A 50 -22.28 -7.87 -5.78
C THR A 50 -22.16 -9.28 -5.21
N ILE A 51 -21.96 -10.31 -6.02
CA ILE A 51 -21.96 -11.73 -5.58
C ILE A 51 -20.56 -12.37 -5.66
N SER A 52 -19.60 -11.73 -6.32
CA SER A 52 -18.25 -12.25 -6.54
C SER A 52 -17.41 -12.51 -5.29
N ASN A 53 -16.33 -13.27 -5.47
CA ASN A 53 -15.33 -13.54 -4.45
C ASN A 53 -14.39 -12.34 -4.21
N TRP A 54 -13.59 -12.40 -3.14
CA TRP A 54 -12.64 -11.34 -2.79
C TRP A 54 -11.28 -11.52 -3.46
N TYR A 55 -10.73 -10.40 -3.91
CA TYR A 55 -9.45 -10.31 -4.57
C TYR A 55 -8.59 -9.22 -3.92
N LEU A 56 -7.28 -9.39 -4.00
CA LEU A 56 -6.30 -8.36 -3.68
C LEU A 56 -5.78 -7.79 -4.99
N GLY A 57 -5.83 -6.48 -5.16
CA GLY A 57 -5.45 -5.83 -6.41
C GLY A 57 -4.84 -4.45 -6.24
N ILE A 58 -4.44 -3.89 -7.37
CA ILE A 58 -3.94 -2.52 -7.51
C ILE A 58 -4.80 -1.82 -8.55
N TRP A 59 -5.21 -0.58 -8.27
CA TRP A 59 -5.96 0.30 -9.16
C TRP A 59 -5.40 1.74 -9.13
N LEU A 60 -5.88 2.60 -10.02
CA LEU A 60 -5.61 4.04 -9.94
C LEU A 60 -6.42 4.63 -8.79
N LYS A 61 -5.77 5.37 -7.88
CA LYS A 61 -6.44 5.89 -6.68
C LYS A 61 -7.60 6.85 -6.99
N GLN A 62 -7.53 7.55 -8.12
CA GLN A 62 -8.55 8.49 -8.56
C GLN A 62 -9.70 7.83 -9.32
N ASP A 63 -9.61 6.52 -9.61
CA ASP A 63 -10.70 5.78 -10.27
C ASP A 63 -11.80 5.44 -9.25
N PRO A 64 -13.00 6.04 -9.38
CA PRO A 64 -14.11 5.76 -8.46
C PRO A 64 -14.60 4.31 -8.57
N ASP A 65 -14.42 3.67 -9.71
CA ASP A 65 -14.87 2.31 -9.98
C ASP A 65 -13.85 1.26 -9.51
N ARG A 66 -12.64 1.70 -9.10
CA ARG A 66 -11.52 0.86 -8.63
C ARG A 66 -11.24 -0.29 -9.59
N THR A 67 -11.14 0.03 -10.88
CA THR A 67 -10.82 -0.95 -11.93
C THR A 67 -9.43 -1.52 -11.68
N ALA A 68 -9.36 -2.82 -11.40
CA ALA A 68 -8.10 -3.46 -11.06
C ALA A 68 -7.16 -3.54 -12.28
N LEU A 69 -6.01 -2.87 -12.20
CA LEU A 69 -4.91 -2.98 -13.16
C LEU A 69 -4.12 -4.27 -12.95
N TRP A 70 -4.04 -4.73 -11.70
CA TRP A 70 -3.36 -5.97 -11.33
C TRP A 70 -4.12 -6.69 -10.21
N VAL A 71 -4.05 -8.03 -10.21
CA VAL A 71 -4.77 -8.90 -9.26
C VAL A 71 -3.84 -10.02 -8.79
N ALA A 72 -3.56 -10.06 -7.48
CA ALA A 72 -2.61 -11.01 -6.89
C ALA A 72 -3.12 -12.45 -6.92
N ASN A 73 -4.37 -12.64 -6.48
CA ASN A 73 -4.99 -13.96 -6.28
C ASN A 73 -6.01 -14.27 -7.38
N ARG A 74 -5.71 -13.89 -8.63
CA ARG A 74 -6.63 -14.01 -9.79
C ARG A 74 -7.20 -15.42 -9.97
N ASN A 75 -6.36 -16.45 -9.79
CA ASN A 75 -6.75 -17.85 -10.00
C ASN A 75 -7.24 -18.54 -8.72
N ARG A 76 -7.10 -17.89 -7.56
CA ARG A 76 -7.45 -18.45 -6.23
C ARG A 76 -8.12 -17.38 -5.38
N PRO A 77 -9.36 -17.00 -5.73
CA PRO A 77 -10.06 -15.95 -5.02
C PRO A 77 -10.43 -16.37 -3.59
N LEU A 78 -10.61 -15.40 -2.70
CA LEU A 78 -11.02 -15.64 -1.33
C LEU A 78 -12.55 -15.75 -1.24
N ILE A 79 -13.01 -16.87 -0.68
CA ILE A 79 -14.44 -17.12 -0.45
C ILE A 79 -14.78 -16.59 0.94
N GLY A 80 -15.77 -15.69 1.02
CA GLY A 80 -16.17 -15.03 2.26
C GLY A 80 -15.37 -13.76 2.57
N SER A 81 -15.66 -13.13 3.72
CA SER A 81 -15.16 -11.78 4.06
C SER A 81 -13.89 -11.76 4.90
N GLN A 82 -13.27 -12.91 5.13
CA GLN A 82 -12.10 -13.07 6.01
C GLN A 82 -10.83 -13.20 5.14
N GLY A 83 -9.97 -12.19 5.17
CA GLY A 83 -8.73 -12.17 4.41
C GLY A 83 -7.80 -11.06 4.89
N THR A 84 -6.52 -11.40 5.04
CA THR A 84 -5.49 -10.46 5.50
C THR A 84 -4.23 -10.64 4.66
N LEU A 85 -3.64 -9.54 4.21
CA LEU A 85 -2.31 -9.53 3.61
C LEU A 85 -1.30 -9.23 4.73
N GLN A 86 -0.32 -10.09 4.94
CA GLN A 86 0.68 -9.89 5.98
C GLN A 86 2.09 -10.15 5.47
N LYS A 87 3.04 -9.30 5.87
CA LYS A 87 4.47 -9.66 5.80
C LYS A 87 4.72 -10.72 6.88
N LYS A 88 5.17 -11.90 6.48
CA LYS A 88 5.61 -12.89 7.48
C LYS A 88 6.83 -12.32 8.23
N PRO A 89 6.84 -12.34 9.57
CA PRO A 89 8.01 -11.91 10.31
C PRO A 89 9.20 -12.77 9.93
N HIS A 90 10.38 -12.14 9.81
CA HIS A 90 11.60 -12.90 9.61
C HIS A 90 11.96 -13.61 10.92
N THR A 91 11.59 -14.88 11.03
CA THR A 91 12.06 -15.73 12.13
C THR A 91 13.49 -16.16 11.85
N LEU A 92 14.44 -15.69 12.67
CA LEU A 92 15.75 -16.33 12.77
C LEU A 92 15.53 -17.73 13.34
N ARG A 93 15.57 -18.77 12.50
CA ARG A 93 15.71 -20.14 13.00
C ARG A 93 17.07 -20.24 13.69
N SER A 94 17.09 -20.38 15.01
CA SER A 94 18.27 -20.99 15.65
C SER A 94 18.35 -22.42 15.13
N ARG A 95 19.50 -22.79 14.57
CA ARG A 95 19.87 -24.19 14.36
C ARG A 95 19.98 -24.89 15.71
#